data_AF-A0A7S3SUR8-F1
#
_entry.id   AF-A0A7S3SUR8-F1
#
_cell.length_a   1.000
_cell.length_b   1.000
_cell.length_c   1.000
_cell.angle_alpha   90.00
_cell.angle_beta   90.00
_cell.angle_gamma   90.00
#
_symmetry.space_group_name_H-M   'P 1'
#
loop_
_entity.id
_entity.type
_entity.pdbx_description
1 polymer ?
#
loop_
_entity_poly.entity_id
_entity_poly.type
_entity_poly.pdbx_seq_one_letter_code
_entity_poly.pdbx_strand_id
1 'polypeptide(L)'
;RAARSSSARMEEPARSGPSPEAWREFRQQLITSGLKLTTDHSSDDAAEPSQRQIVAPGNEALLREQNMKLYEEYLAGNWAHESPVEEGGLLVRMPLEAQLTHFIRGGEGNGAVLANELQLRLRKEISSLDDKDAEEERLESWLSNTPYCYRLCERFVTEQLEKLTTQARQGHLTIDVHSLSGTLLQLYQRTSEEWQQVVLVLSNAGGSGASGVALNRPLHGRLNLQFAKLL
;
A
#
# COMPACT_ATOMS: atom_id res chain seq x y z
N ARG A 1 50.65 -4.22 -36.33
CA ARG A 1 50.90 -3.66 -34.98
C ARG A 1 49.89 -2.55 -34.76
N ALA A 2 48.78 -2.82 -34.06
CA ALA A 2 47.82 -1.83 -33.62
C ALA A 2 47.52 -2.12 -32.15
N ALA A 3 47.84 -1.18 -31.27
CA ALA A 3 47.69 -1.30 -29.84
C ALA A 3 46.22 -1.08 -29.45
N ARG A 4 45.62 -2.06 -28.76
CA ARG A 4 44.34 -1.90 -28.07
C ARG A 4 44.62 -1.29 -26.70
N SER A 5 44.15 -0.07 -26.49
CA SER A 5 44.10 0.58 -25.18
C SER A 5 42.93 0.01 -24.39
N SER A 6 43.22 -0.73 -23.31
CA SER A 6 42.20 -1.19 -22.36
C SER A 6 41.93 -0.06 -21.37
N SER A 7 40.79 0.62 -21.53
CA SER A 7 40.28 1.54 -20.52
C SER A 7 39.73 0.73 -19.35
N ALA A 8 40.49 0.68 -18.25
CA ALA A 8 40.04 0.10 -16.99
C ALA A 8 38.93 0.98 -16.41
N ARG A 9 37.71 0.44 -16.39
CA ARG A 9 36.56 1.03 -15.70
C ARG A 9 36.85 0.95 -14.20
N MET A 10 37.17 2.08 -13.56
CA MET A 10 37.21 2.16 -12.10
C MET A 10 35.78 1.90 -11.59
N GLU A 11 35.57 0.77 -10.95
CA GLU A 11 34.35 0.52 -10.18
C GLU A 11 34.35 1.48 -8.99
N GLU A 12 33.39 2.41 -8.96
CA GLU A 12 33.14 3.24 -7.78
C GLU A 12 32.76 2.31 -6.61
N PRO A 13 33.40 2.43 -5.45
CA PRO A 13 33.01 1.62 -4.29
C PRO A 13 31.57 1.95 -3.92
N ALA A 14 30.75 0.89 -3.76
CA ALA A 14 29.37 0.99 -3.32
C ALA A 14 29.30 1.92 -2.09
N ARG A 15 28.52 3.00 -2.21
CA ARG A 15 28.35 4.00 -1.15
C ARG A 15 27.81 3.27 0.08
N SER A 16 28.67 3.02 1.06
CA SER A 16 28.26 2.47 2.34
C SER A 16 27.26 3.44 2.95
N GLY A 17 26.05 2.97 3.22
CA GLY A 17 25.02 3.77 3.89
C GLY A 17 25.49 4.30 5.25
N PRO A 18 24.75 5.26 5.84
CA PRO A 18 25.12 5.85 7.12
C PRO A 18 25.30 4.79 8.21
N SER A 19 26.28 5.00 9.08
CA SER A 19 26.60 4.09 10.17
C SER A 19 25.43 3.99 11.18
N PRO A 20 25.33 2.91 11.97
CA PRO A 20 24.33 2.80 13.03
C PRO A 20 24.37 3.96 14.04
N GLU A 21 25.55 4.54 14.25
CA GLU A 21 25.74 5.70 15.14
C GLU A 21 25.18 6.99 14.50
N ALA A 22 25.43 7.21 13.21
CA ALA A 22 24.83 8.32 12.46
C ALA A 22 23.28 8.24 12.49
N TRP A 23 22.72 7.03 12.43
CA TRP A 23 21.27 6.84 12.60
C TRP A 23 20.76 7.18 14.00
N ARG A 24 21.54 6.91 15.05
CA ARG A 24 21.17 7.28 16.43
C ARG A 24 21.23 8.79 16.63
N GLU A 25 22.26 9.44 16.11
CA GLU A 25 22.41 10.89 16.17
C GLU A 25 21.29 11.59 15.39
N PHE A 26 20.95 11.10 14.20
CA PHE A 26 19.83 11.61 13.42
C PHE A 26 18.50 11.48 14.19
N ARG A 27 18.24 10.32 14.81
CA ARG A 27 17.05 10.13 15.66
C ARG A 27 17.04 11.07 16.86
N GLN A 28 18.18 11.29 17.52
CA GLN A 28 18.29 12.25 18.61
C GLN A 28 18.06 13.69 18.12
N GLN A 29 18.55 14.05 16.94
CA GLN A 29 18.31 15.35 16.33
C GLN A 29 16.82 15.57 16.03
N LEU A 30 16.12 14.56 15.52
CA LEU A 30 14.66 14.65 15.30
C LEU A 30 13.87 14.88 16.60
N ILE A 31 14.25 14.17 17.67
CA ILE A 31 13.66 14.36 18.99
C ILE A 31 13.96 15.77 19.53
N THR A 32 15.21 16.23 19.38
CA THR A 32 15.67 17.53 19.87
C THR A 32 15.10 18.69 19.05
N SER A 33 14.82 18.50 17.77
CA SER A 33 14.21 19.51 16.88
C SER A 33 12.70 19.70 17.11
N GLY A 34 12.14 19.12 18.17
CA GLY A 34 10.76 19.36 18.58
C GLY A 34 9.72 18.46 17.89
N LEU A 35 10.14 17.34 17.32
CA LEU A 35 9.20 16.34 16.81
C LEU A 35 8.54 15.65 18.00
N LYS A 36 7.32 16.07 18.35
CA LYS A 36 6.54 15.53 19.47
C LYS A 36 6.34 14.03 19.27
N LEU A 37 6.89 13.22 20.16
CA LEU A 37 6.64 11.79 20.20
C LEU A 37 5.27 11.54 20.83
N THR A 38 4.57 10.53 20.35
CA THR A 38 3.23 10.14 20.83
C THR A 38 3.23 9.66 22.29
N THR A 39 4.40 9.52 22.90
CA THR A 39 4.61 9.13 24.30
C THR A 39 4.64 10.31 25.27
N ASP A 40 4.64 11.56 24.79
CA ASP A 40 4.83 12.74 25.65
C ASP A 40 3.54 13.31 26.24
N HIS A 41 2.38 12.67 25.99
CA HIS A 41 1.09 13.07 26.57
C HIS A 41 0.49 11.97 27.46
N SER A 42 0.81 12.11 28.75
CA SER A 42 -0.07 11.97 29.93
C SER A 42 -1.24 10.98 29.85
N SER A 43 -1.12 9.95 30.67
CA SER A 43 -2.20 9.19 31.31
C SER A 43 -3.30 10.09 31.86
N ASP A 44 -4.53 9.91 31.35
CA ASP A 44 -5.81 9.95 32.06
C ASP A 44 -6.91 10.43 31.10
N ASP A 45 -7.65 9.48 30.54
CA ASP A 45 -9.11 9.56 30.36
C ASP A 45 -9.60 8.26 29.69
N ALA A 46 -10.06 7.32 30.52
CA ALA A 46 -10.72 6.10 30.08
C ALA A 46 -12.17 6.44 29.65
N ALA A 47 -12.35 6.76 28.37
CA ALA A 47 -13.66 6.91 27.76
C ALA A 47 -14.31 5.55 27.46
N GLU A 48 -15.63 5.47 27.63
CA GLU A 48 -16.45 4.27 27.48
C GLU A 48 -16.43 3.65 26.05
N PRO A 49 -16.64 2.32 25.94
CA PRO A 49 -16.42 1.57 24.71
C PRO A 49 -17.64 1.64 23.79
N SER A 50 -17.79 2.70 23.00
CA SER A 50 -18.81 2.71 21.92
C SER A 50 -18.37 3.27 20.58
N GLN A 51 -17.17 3.81 20.45
CA GLN A 51 -16.57 4.10 19.15
C GLN A 51 -15.11 3.67 19.23
N ARG A 52 -14.71 2.70 18.41
CA ARG A 52 -13.33 2.25 18.34
C ARG A 52 -12.47 3.48 17.98
N GLN A 53 -11.81 4.09 18.97
CA GLN A 53 -10.71 5.01 18.72
C GLN A 53 -9.57 4.15 18.16
N ILE A 54 -9.52 4.08 16.83
CA ILE A 54 -8.51 3.29 16.09
C ILE A 54 -7.14 3.97 16.19
N VAL A 55 -7.11 5.26 16.54
CA VAL A 55 -5.92 6.11 16.60
C VAL A 55 -5.95 6.99 17.85
N ALA A 56 -4.78 7.23 18.45
CA ALA A 56 -4.66 8.12 19.60
C ALA A 56 -5.04 9.58 19.22
N PRO A 57 -5.80 10.32 20.05
CA PRO A 57 -6.25 11.68 19.72
C PRO A 57 -5.14 12.66 19.34
N GLY A 58 -3.94 12.50 19.92
CA GLY A 58 -2.77 13.31 19.59
C GLY A 58 -2.31 13.16 18.14
N ASN A 59 -2.46 11.98 17.54
CA ASN A 59 -2.07 11.76 16.14
C ASN A 59 -3.05 12.41 15.17
N GLU A 60 -4.35 12.41 15.49
CA GLU A 60 -5.35 13.07 14.67
C GLU A 60 -5.16 14.59 14.67
N ALA A 61 -4.87 15.16 15.84
CA ALA A 61 -4.54 16.58 15.97
C ALA A 61 -3.29 16.94 15.16
N LEU A 62 -2.24 16.11 15.24
CA LEU A 62 -1.01 16.30 14.48
C LEU A 62 -1.24 16.18 12.96
N LEU A 63 -2.00 15.18 12.51
CA LEU A 63 -2.34 14.99 11.09
C LEU A 63 -3.10 16.21 10.55
N ARG A 64 -4.08 16.71 11.32
CA ARG A 64 -4.85 17.91 10.97
C ARG A 64 -3.97 19.15 10.85
N GLU A 65 -3.00 19.32 11.75
CA GLU A 65 -2.05 20.43 11.73
C GLU A 65 -1.10 20.36 10.54
N GLN A 66 -0.59 19.17 10.22
CA GLN A 66 0.40 18.96 9.15
C GLN A 66 -0.23 19.00 7.75
N ASN A 67 -1.41 18.39 7.59
CA ASN A 67 -2.05 18.25 6.28
C ASN A 67 -3.57 18.09 6.39
N MET A 68 -4.30 19.19 6.23
CA MET A 68 -5.77 19.20 6.29
C MET A 68 -6.41 18.28 5.24
N LYS A 69 -5.84 18.20 4.04
CA LYS A 69 -6.37 17.34 2.97
C LYS A 69 -6.27 15.85 3.34
N LEU A 70 -5.13 15.41 3.85
CA LEU A 70 -4.96 14.03 4.32
C LEU A 70 -5.84 13.74 5.54
N TYR A 71 -6.05 14.73 6.40
CA TYR A 71 -6.96 14.61 7.53
C TYR A 71 -8.42 14.40 7.09
N GLU A 72 -8.89 15.16 6.09
CA GLU A 72 -10.22 14.95 5.48
C GLU A 72 -10.34 13.57 4.82
N GLU A 73 -9.29 13.13 4.12
CA GLU A 73 -9.22 11.80 3.51
C GLU A 73 -9.28 10.69 4.58
N TYR A 74 -8.55 10.84 5.69
CA TYR A 74 -8.59 9.94 6.85
C TYR A 74 -10.00 9.84 7.45
N LEU A 75 -10.68 10.98 7.67
CA LEU A 75 -12.05 10.99 8.19
C LEU A 75 -13.05 10.35 7.21
N ALA A 76 -12.77 10.41 5.91
CA ALA A 76 -13.55 9.73 4.88
C ALA A 76 -13.24 8.22 4.78
N GLY A 77 -12.35 7.69 5.63
CA GLY A 77 -11.95 6.29 5.64
C GLY A 77 -10.82 5.93 4.66
N ASN A 78 -10.20 6.92 4.02
CA ASN A 78 -9.02 6.69 3.18
C ASN A 78 -7.76 6.79 4.04
N TRP A 79 -7.22 5.65 4.45
CA TRP A 79 -6.09 5.57 5.37
C TRP A 79 -4.79 5.10 4.70
N ALA A 80 -4.83 4.75 3.41
CA ALA A 80 -3.68 4.30 2.64
C ALA A 80 -3.40 5.24 1.48
N HIS A 81 -2.15 5.65 1.35
CA HIS A 81 -1.68 6.49 0.25
C HIS A 81 -0.41 5.89 -0.33
N GLU A 82 -0.23 6.08 -1.63
CA GLU A 82 1.03 5.78 -2.28
C GLU A 82 2.09 6.77 -1.80
N SER A 83 3.23 6.23 -1.38
CA SER A 83 4.38 7.02 -0.95
C SER A 83 5.58 6.64 -1.81
N PRO A 84 6.48 7.59 -2.12
CA PRO A 84 7.78 7.27 -2.68
C PRO A 84 8.47 6.20 -1.85
N VAL A 85 9.13 5.26 -2.54
CA VAL A 85 9.90 4.20 -1.89
C VAL A 85 11.28 4.72 -1.56
N GLU A 86 11.60 4.85 -0.28
CA GLU A 86 12.88 5.35 0.20
C GLU A 86 13.70 4.24 0.84
N GLU A 87 14.99 4.14 0.49
CA GLU A 87 15.91 3.20 1.14
C GLU A 87 16.06 3.55 2.62
N GLY A 88 15.93 2.54 3.49
CA GLY A 88 15.87 2.72 4.94
C GLY A 88 14.50 3.17 5.47
N GLY A 89 13.54 3.45 4.59
CA GLY A 89 12.16 3.78 4.94
C GLY A 89 11.35 2.57 5.41
N LEU A 90 10.27 2.84 6.14
CA LEU A 90 9.26 1.85 6.50
C LEU A 90 8.06 2.01 5.58
N LEU A 91 7.63 0.91 4.96
CA LEU A 91 6.44 0.86 4.15
C LEU A 91 5.44 -0.13 4.73
N VAL A 92 4.16 0.21 4.62
CA VAL A 92 3.06 -0.72 4.87
C VAL A 92 2.49 -1.14 3.53
N ARG A 93 2.30 -2.44 3.33
CA ARG A 93 1.63 -2.96 2.12
C ARG A 93 0.22 -2.39 2.02
N MET A 94 -0.13 -1.89 0.83
CA MET A 94 -1.45 -1.32 0.57
C MET A 94 -2.57 -2.37 0.73
N PRO A 95 -3.72 -2.02 1.32
CA PRO A 95 -4.91 -2.89 1.30
C PRO A 95 -5.43 -3.08 -0.13
N LEU A 96 -6.32 -4.03 -0.33
CA LEU A 96 -6.77 -4.43 -1.66
C LEU A 96 -7.46 -3.27 -2.40
N GLU A 97 -8.31 -2.53 -1.71
CA GLU A 97 -9.08 -1.41 -2.26
C GLU A 97 -8.15 -0.27 -2.72
N ALA A 98 -7.07 -0.05 -1.97
CA ALA A 98 -6.02 0.90 -2.33
C ALA A 98 -5.22 0.43 -3.56
N GLN A 99 -4.87 -0.86 -3.62
CA GLN A 99 -4.21 -1.44 -4.80
C GLN A 99 -5.10 -1.34 -6.05
N LEU A 100 -6.39 -1.64 -5.92
CA LEU A 100 -7.35 -1.48 -7.03
C LEU A 100 -7.47 -0.02 -7.47
N THR A 101 -7.49 0.92 -6.51
CA THR A 101 -7.47 2.36 -6.81
C THR A 101 -6.23 2.77 -7.59
N HIS A 102 -5.06 2.21 -7.27
CA HIS A 102 -3.84 2.42 -8.04
C HIS A 102 -3.96 1.83 -9.46
N PHE A 103 -4.47 0.60 -9.61
CA PHE A 103 -4.62 -0.03 -10.93
C PHE A 103 -5.61 0.70 -11.84
N ILE A 104 -6.76 1.18 -11.33
CA ILE A 104 -7.72 1.94 -12.17
C ILE A 104 -7.16 3.28 -12.66
N ARG A 105 -6.12 3.81 -12.01
CA ARG A 105 -5.42 5.04 -12.39
C ARG A 105 -4.28 4.80 -13.39
N GLY A 106 -4.15 3.59 -13.90
CA GLY A 106 -3.10 3.21 -14.84
C GLY A 106 -1.87 2.57 -14.19
N GLY A 107 -1.97 2.17 -12.92
CA GLY A 107 -0.94 1.38 -12.26
C GLY A 107 -0.68 0.04 -12.98
N GLU A 108 0.59 -0.31 -13.14
CA GLU A 108 0.97 -1.59 -13.75
C GLU A 108 0.80 -2.76 -12.78
N GLY A 109 0.44 -3.94 -13.29
CA GLY A 109 0.46 -5.19 -12.53
C GLY A 109 -0.65 -6.16 -12.86
N ASN A 110 -0.77 -7.20 -12.01
CA ASN A 110 -1.72 -8.29 -12.19
C ASN A 110 -3.20 -7.86 -12.02
N GLY A 111 -3.45 -6.60 -11.62
CA GLY A 111 -4.78 -6.04 -11.48
C GLY A 111 -5.41 -5.50 -12.77
N ALA A 112 -4.73 -5.58 -13.92
CA ALA A 112 -5.20 -4.97 -15.18
C ALA A 112 -6.63 -5.40 -15.57
N VAL A 113 -6.98 -6.68 -15.41
CA VAL A 113 -8.33 -7.19 -15.71
C VAL A 113 -9.39 -6.55 -14.80
N LEU A 114 -9.09 -6.41 -13.50
CA LEU A 114 -9.97 -5.79 -12.51
C LEU A 114 -10.10 -4.28 -12.77
N ALA A 115 -8.99 -3.64 -13.12
CA ALA A 115 -8.94 -2.22 -13.45
C ALA A 115 -9.80 -1.89 -14.68
N ASN A 116 -9.69 -2.68 -15.74
CA ASN A 116 -10.50 -2.51 -16.95
C ASN A 116 -12.01 -2.65 -16.65
N GLU A 117 -12.40 -3.62 -15.83
CA GLU A 117 -13.80 -3.80 -15.41
C GLU A 117 -14.30 -2.62 -14.58
N LEU A 118 -13.48 -2.12 -13.65
CA LEU A 118 -13.81 -0.94 -12.84
C LEU A 118 -13.93 0.34 -13.69
N GLN A 119 -13.01 0.55 -14.65
CA GLN A 119 -13.09 1.67 -15.59
C GLN A 119 -14.32 1.56 -16.51
N LEU A 120 -14.67 0.35 -16.97
CA LEU A 120 -15.89 0.11 -17.74
C LEU A 120 -17.15 0.45 -16.93
N ARG A 121 -17.19 0.11 -15.64
CA ARG A 121 -18.28 0.49 -14.74
C ARG A 121 -18.35 2.00 -14.55
N LEU A 122 -17.21 2.65 -14.33
CA LEU A 122 -17.11 4.10 -14.18
C LEU A 122 -17.61 4.83 -15.44
N ARG A 123 -17.17 4.41 -16.63
CA ARG A 123 -17.66 4.96 -17.91
C ARG A 123 -19.16 4.76 -18.08
N LYS A 124 -19.71 3.61 -17.69
CA LYS A 124 -21.18 3.39 -17.71
C LYS A 124 -21.91 4.39 -16.80
N GLU A 125 -21.41 4.65 -15.60
CA GLU A 125 -21.98 5.66 -14.70
C GLU A 125 -21.91 7.07 -15.32
N ILE A 126 -20.79 7.44 -15.94
CA ILE A 126 -20.58 8.76 -16.57
C ILE A 126 -21.43 8.93 -17.84
N SER A 127 -21.51 7.91 -18.70
CA SER A 127 -22.25 7.95 -19.97
C SER A 127 -23.76 8.12 -19.81
N SER A 128 -24.29 7.91 -18.60
CA SER A 128 -25.69 8.19 -18.26
C SER A 128 -26.03 9.69 -18.21
N LEU A 129 -25.04 10.57 -18.42
CA LEU A 129 -25.14 12.03 -18.28
C LEU A 129 -25.15 12.80 -19.62
N ASP A 130 -25.59 12.16 -20.71
CA ASP A 130 -25.97 12.72 -22.04
C ASP A 130 -24.96 13.58 -22.82
N ASP A 131 -23.70 13.71 -22.39
CA ASP A 131 -22.69 14.54 -23.05
C ASP A 131 -21.39 13.77 -23.30
N LYS A 132 -21.24 13.24 -24.52
CA LYS A 132 -20.11 12.37 -24.91
C LYS A 132 -18.79 13.12 -25.06
N ASP A 133 -18.85 14.40 -25.40
CA ASP A 133 -17.64 15.20 -25.63
C ASP A 133 -16.94 15.57 -24.30
N ALA A 134 -17.66 15.49 -23.17
CA ALA A 134 -17.13 15.71 -21.83
C ALA A 134 -16.84 14.40 -21.06
N GLU A 135 -16.99 13.22 -21.68
CA GLU A 135 -16.86 11.93 -20.99
C GLU A 135 -15.45 11.71 -20.42
N GLU A 136 -14.41 12.03 -21.19
CA GLU A 136 -13.02 11.80 -20.79
C GLU A 136 -12.57 12.78 -19.69
N GLU A 137 -12.97 14.05 -19.75
CA GLU A 137 -12.69 15.05 -18.70
C GLU A 137 -13.38 14.66 -17.37
N ARG A 138 -14.61 14.15 -17.45
CA ARG A 138 -15.33 13.61 -16.28
C ARG A 138 -14.64 12.36 -15.74
N LEU A 139 -14.15 11.48 -16.61
CA LEU A 139 -13.43 10.28 -16.21
C LEU A 139 -12.17 10.64 -15.42
N GLU A 140 -11.35 11.56 -15.94
CA GLU A 140 -10.16 12.05 -15.23
C GLU A 140 -10.51 12.70 -13.90
N SER A 141 -11.55 13.54 -13.86
CA SER A 141 -12.04 14.17 -12.63
C SER A 141 -12.45 13.13 -11.58
N TRP A 142 -13.16 12.08 -11.96
CA TRP A 142 -13.60 11.03 -11.04
C TRP A 142 -12.44 10.13 -10.59
N LEU A 143 -11.52 9.79 -11.50
CA LEU A 143 -10.31 9.03 -11.15
C LEU A 143 -9.40 9.81 -10.19
N SER A 144 -9.38 11.14 -10.26
CA SER A 144 -8.66 12.00 -9.32
C SER A 144 -9.30 12.04 -7.92
N ASN A 145 -10.59 11.71 -7.81
CA ASN A 145 -11.33 11.70 -6.55
C ASN A 145 -11.05 10.41 -5.75
N THR A 146 -10.00 10.44 -4.91
CA THR A 146 -9.58 9.30 -4.08
C THR A 146 -10.72 8.71 -3.23
N PRO A 147 -11.49 9.48 -2.43
CA PRO A 147 -12.60 8.93 -1.67
C PRO A 147 -13.66 8.19 -2.52
N TYR A 148 -13.93 8.70 -3.72
CA TYR A 148 -14.85 8.03 -4.64
C TYR A 148 -14.26 6.71 -5.15
N CYS A 149 -13.02 6.72 -5.63
CA CYS A 149 -12.35 5.52 -6.14
C CYS A 149 -12.27 4.40 -5.08
N TYR A 150 -11.97 4.74 -3.83
CA TYR A 150 -11.94 3.79 -2.72
C TYR A 150 -13.30 3.11 -2.53
N ARG A 151 -14.38 3.91 -2.43
CA ARG A 151 -15.75 3.37 -2.29
C ARG A 151 -16.17 2.53 -3.49
N LEU A 152 -15.78 2.92 -4.70
CA LEU A 152 -16.04 2.15 -5.91
C LEU A 152 -15.34 0.78 -5.84
N CYS A 153 -14.07 0.75 -5.43
CA CYS A 153 -13.31 -0.48 -5.27
C CYS A 153 -13.85 -1.36 -4.15
N GLU A 154 -14.19 -0.79 -2.99
CA GLU A 154 -14.79 -1.51 -1.86
C GLU A 154 -16.12 -2.17 -2.24
N ARG A 155 -17.01 -1.41 -2.91
CA ARG A 155 -18.28 -1.95 -3.42
C ARG A 155 -18.05 -3.07 -4.43
N PHE A 156 -17.10 -2.88 -5.35
CA PHE A 156 -16.73 -3.91 -6.32
C PHE A 156 -16.24 -5.19 -5.65
N VAL A 157 -15.32 -5.09 -4.69
CA VAL A 157 -14.81 -6.24 -3.93
C VAL A 157 -15.95 -6.95 -3.22
N THR A 158 -16.80 -6.20 -2.52
CA THR A 158 -17.96 -6.73 -1.77
C THR A 158 -18.91 -7.50 -2.69
N GLU A 159 -19.34 -6.89 -3.80
CA GLU A 159 -20.24 -7.53 -4.77
C GLU A 159 -19.65 -8.82 -5.35
N GLN A 160 -18.35 -8.83 -5.64
CA GLN A 160 -17.69 -10.02 -6.19
C GLN A 160 -17.58 -11.12 -5.13
N LEU A 161 -17.20 -10.79 -3.89
CA LEU A 161 -17.16 -11.76 -2.80
C LEU A 161 -18.56 -12.32 -2.47
N GLU A 162 -19.60 -11.49 -2.53
CA GLU A 162 -21.00 -11.94 -2.40
C GLU A 162 -21.37 -12.91 -3.52
N LYS A 163 -21.08 -12.58 -4.78
CA LYS A 163 -21.29 -13.50 -5.92
C LYS A 163 -20.60 -14.83 -5.70
N LEU A 164 -19.35 -14.82 -5.27
CA LEU A 164 -18.59 -16.04 -4.99
C LEU A 164 -19.20 -16.85 -3.85
N THR A 165 -19.67 -16.17 -2.81
CA THR A 165 -20.35 -16.81 -1.68
C THR A 165 -21.64 -17.50 -2.13
N THR A 166 -22.41 -16.90 -3.05
CA THR A 166 -23.61 -17.54 -3.62
C THR A 166 -23.30 -18.71 -4.55
N GLN A 167 -22.12 -18.73 -5.17
CA GLN A 167 -21.66 -19.84 -6.03
C GLN A 167 -21.07 -21.00 -5.23
N ALA A 168 -20.65 -20.78 -3.99
CA ALA A 168 -20.13 -21.83 -3.12
C ALA A 168 -21.22 -22.85 -2.81
N ARG A 169 -20.99 -24.12 -3.20
CA ARG A 169 -21.88 -25.24 -2.89
C ARG A 169 -21.18 -26.16 -1.90
N GLN A 170 -21.83 -26.41 -0.76
CA GLN A 170 -21.30 -27.30 0.29
C GLN A 170 -19.88 -26.95 0.77
N GLY A 171 -19.55 -25.64 0.83
CA GLY A 171 -18.22 -25.18 1.23
C GLY A 171 -17.14 -25.33 0.16
N HIS A 172 -17.48 -25.82 -1.03
CA HIS A 172 -16.59 -25.89 -2.18
C HIS A 172 -16.95 -24.83 -3.22
N LEU A 173 -15.91 -24.22 -3.76
CA LEU A 173 -16.01 -23.15 -4.74
C LEU A 173 -15.25 -23.58 -5.98
N THR A 174 -15.95 -23.76 -7.10
CA THR A 174 -15.35 -24.08 -8.39
C THR A 174 -15.32 -22.82 -9.23
N ILE A 175 -14.15 -22.21 -9.34
CA ILE A 175 -13.96 -20.97 -10.09
C ILE A 175 -12.86 -21.21 -11.11
N ASP A 176 -13.11 -20.71 -12.32
CA ASP A 176 -12.04 -20.53 -13.29
C ASP A 176 -11.07 -19.45 -12.79
N VAL A 177 -9.82 -19.84 -12.59
CA VAL A 177 -8.74 -18.97 -12.12
C VAL A 177 -8.57 -17.75 -13.01
N HIS A 178 -8.82 -17.87 -14.31
CA HIS A 178 -8.69 -16.78 -15.28
C HIS A 178 -9.91 -15.88 -15.37
N SER A 179 -11.00 -16.22 -14.67
CA SER A 179 -12.18 -15.36 -14.58
C SER A 179 -11.87 -14.10 -13.74
N LEU A 180 -12.73 -13.09 -13.88
CA LEU A 180 -12.67 -11.87 -13.05
C LEU A 180 -12.68 -12.21 -11.56
N SER A 181 -13.57 -13.09 -11.12
CA SER A 181 -13.70 -13.49 -9.72
C SER A 181 -12.54 -14.37 -9.25
N GLY A 182 -11.98 -15.21 -10.14
CA GLY A 182 -10.75 -15.97 -9.88
C GLY A 182 -9.55 -15.06 -9.67
N THR A 183 -9.38 -14.08 -10.55
CA THR A 183 -8.32 -13.05 -10.46
C THR A 183 -8.45 -12.25 -9.17
N LEU A 184 -9.66 -11.83 -8.81
CA LEU A 184 -9.93 -11.13 -7.55
C LEU A 184 -9.56 -11.99 -6.34
N LEU A 185 -9.96 -13.26 -6.31
CA LEU A 185 -9.63 -14.15 -5.20
C LEU A 185 -8.12 -14.35 -5.04
N GLN A 186 -7.38 -14.50 -6.13
CA GLN A 186 -5.93 -14.61 -6.06
C GLN A 186 -5.30 -13.34 -5.47
N LEU A 187 -5.77 -12.17 -5.93
CA LEU A 187 -5.29 -10.89 -5.42
C LEU A 187 -5.68 -10.69 -3.94
N TYR A 188 -6.90 -11.09 -3.56
CA TYR A 188 -7.40 -11.03 -2.19
C TYR A 188 -6.63 -11.97 -1.26
N GLN A 189 -6.36 -13.22 -1.66
CA GLN A 189 -5.57 -14.17 -0.86
C GLN A 189 -4.17 -13.61 -0.61
N ARG A 190 -3.47 -13.20 -1.67
CA ARG A 190 -2.15 -12.59 -1.56
C ARG A 190 -2.15 -11.36 -0.66
N THR A 191 -3.16 -10.50 -0.81
CA THR A 191 -3.26 -9.26 -0.03
C THR A 191 -3.63 -9.55 1.42
N SER A 192 -4.57 -10.45 1.71
CA SER A 192 -4.97 -10.79 3.08
C SER A 192 -3.84 -11.41 3.90
N GLU A 193 -2.88 -12.07 3.24
CA GLU A 193 -1.66 -12.55 3.87
C GLU A 193 -0.63 -11.44 4.12
N GLU A 194 -0.70 -10.29 3.45
CA GLU A 194 0.38 -9.28 3.43
C GLU A 194 -0.06 -7.86 3.87
N TRP A 195 -1.35 -7.53 3.92
CA TRP A 195 -1.93 -6.15 4.00
C TRP A 195 -1.68 -5.36 5.30
N GLN A 196 -0.99 -5.95 6.26
CA GLN A 196 -0.51 -5.25 7.45
C GLN A 196 0.99 -5.41 7.64
N GLN A 197 1.70 -5.92 6.64
CA GLN A 197 3.12 -6.14 6.71
C GLN A 197 3.85 -4.80 6.71
N VAL A 198 4.63 -4.58 7.77
CA VAL A 198 5.58 -3.48 7.88
C VAL A 198 6.89 -3.95 7.27
N VAL A 199 7.32 -3.30 6.20
CA VAL A 199 8.51 -3.65 5.43
C VAL A 199 9.56 -2.56 5.61
N LEU A 200 10.74 -2.93 6.08
CA LEU A 200 11.93 -2.08 5.98
C LEU A 200 12.50 -2.20 4.57
N VAL A 201 12.55 -1.10 3.84
CA VAL A 201 13.12 -1.06 2.49
C VAL A 201 14.64 -1.09 2.61
N LEU A 202 15.27 -2.12 2.04
CA LEU A 202 16.72 -2.29 2.07
C LEU A 202 17.40 -1.69 0.85
N SER A 203 16.74 -1.75 -0.31
CA SER A 203 17.27 -1.25 -1.57
C SER A 203 16.13 -0.85 -2.49
N ASN A 204 16.29 0.26 -3.20
CA ASN A 204 15.35 0.70 -4.22
C ASN A 204 16.08 0.80 -5.56
N ALA A 205 15.78 -0.12 -6.48
CA ALA A 205 16.35 -0.12 -7.83
C ALA A 205 15.56 0.81 -8.78
N GLY A 206 14.74 1.71 -8.26
CA GLY A 206 13.87 2.59 -9.04
C GLY A 206 12.80 1.80 -9.80
N GLY A 207 12.74 1.99 -11.12
CA GLY A 207 11.73 1.35 -11.98
C GLY A 207 11.81 -0.19 -12.05
N SER A 208 12.86 -0.81 -11.50
CA SER A 208 12.97 -2.28 -11.39
C SER A 208 12.38 -2.84 -10.08
N GLY A 209 11.86 -1.98 -9.21
CA GLY A 209 11.26 -2.34 -7.94
C GLY A 209 12.19 -2.17 -6.73
N ALA A 210 11.66 -2.51 -5.56
CA ALA A 210 12.35 -2.39 -4.29
C ALA A 210 12.42 -3.72 -3.55
N SER A 211 13.49 -3.91 -2.76
CA SER A 211 13.65 -5.05 -1.87
C SER A 211 13.54 -4.59 -0.41
N GLY A 212 13.02 -5.46 0.45
CA GLY A 212 12.83 -5.14 1.85
C GLY A 212 12.55 -6.36 2.71
N VAL A 213 12.56 -6.16 4.03
CA VAL A 213 12.35 -7.21 5.03
C VAL A 213 11.10 -6.91 5.85
N ALA A 214 10.24 -7.92 5.99
CA ALA A 214 9.08 -7.87 6.86
C ALA A 214 9.49 -7.84 8.33
N LEU A 215 9.11 -6.81 9.09
CA LEU A 215 9.48 -6.68 10.50
C LEU A 215 8.46 -7.32 11.45
N ASN A 216 7.18 -7.32 11.08
CA ASN A 216 6.08 -7.76 11.94
C ASN A 216 5.52 -9.15 11.57
N ARG A 217 6.30 -9.95 10.83
CA ARG A 217 5.97 -11.34 10.50
C ARG A 217 6.94 -12.25 11.24
N PRO A 218 6.57 -12.81 12.41
CA PRO A 218 7.41 -13.79 13.07
C PRO A 218 7.60 -14.98 12.12
N LEU A 219 8.85 -15.34 11.86
CA LEU A 219 9.17 -16.54 11.10
C LEU A 219 8.49 -17.72 11.78
N HIS A 220 7.71 -18.50 11.01
CA HIS A 220 7.16 -19.76 11.52
C HIS A 220 8.31 -20.59 12.07
N GLY A 221 8.27 -20.91 13.37
CA GLY A 221 9.40 -21.49 14.12
C GLY A 221 9.99 -22.78 13.57
N ARG A 222 9.36 -23.42 12.57
CA ARG A 222 9.88 -24.60 11.87
C ARG A 222 11.11 -24.35 11.02
N LEU A 223 11.31 -23.13 10.48
CA LEU A 223 12.50 -22.79 9.69
C LEU A 223 13.78 -22.74 10.54
N ASN A 224 13.67 -22.31 11.80
CA ASN A 224 14.82 -22.19 12.70
C ASN A 224 15.51 -23.52 13.01
N LEU A 225 14.78 -24.64 13.04
CA LEU A 225 15.35 -25.93 13.42
C LEU A 225 16.16 -26.59 12.29
N GLN A 226 15.86 -26.27 11.03
CA GLN A 226 16.66 -26.72 9.89
C GLN A 226 17.83 -25.77 9.59
N PHE A 227 17.63 -24.44 9.74
CA PHE A 227 18.73 -23.48 9.61
C PHE A 227 19.76 -23.60 10.73
N ALA A 228 19.33 -23.81 11.98
CA ALA A 228 20.25 -24.06 13.10
C ALA A 228 20.95 -25.43 13.02
N LYS A 229 20.53 -26.33 12.12
CA LYS A 229 21.25 -27.58 11.81
C LYS A 229 22.23 -27.44 10.65
N LEU A 230 22.14 -26.34 9.89
CA LEU A 230 22.99 -26.04 8.73
C LEU A 230 24.14 -25.08 9.06
N LEU A 231 24.06 -24.36 10.18
CA LEU A 231 25.13 -23.58 10.81
C LEU A 231 25.81 -24.41 11.90
#